data_AF-A0A434Z5U9-F1
#
_entry.id   AF-A0A434Z5U9-F1
#
_cell.length_a   1.000
_cell.length_b   1.000
_cell.length_c   1.000
_cell.angle_alpha   90.00
_cell.angle_beta   90.00
_cell.angle_gamma   90.00
#
_symmetry.space_group_name_H-M   'P 1'
#
loop_
_entity.id
_entity.type
_entity.pdbx_description
1 polymer ?
#
loop_
_entity_poly.entity_id
_entity_poly.type
_entity_poly.pdbx_seq_one_letter_code
_entity_poly.pdbx_strand_id
1 'polypeptide(L)'
;STLAYVLGGYSWQHFDLNASSPIGDILDWDSSGFSVGGGLETAMSSNVTVGLEYRYSQFSKNDFSSDIGAPDDSLTSTPSFHTVRIGAKYKFN
;
A
#
# COMPACT_ATOMS: atom_id res chain seq x y z
N SER A 1 4.91 4.88 -29.16
CA SER A 1 5.98 5.45 -28.31
C SER A 1 5.85 4.91 -26.90
N THR A 2 6.97 4.66 -26.22
CA THR A 2 6.99 4.08 -24.87
C THR A 2 7.55 5.10 -23.87
N LEU A 3 6.86 5.27 -22.74
CA LEU A 3 7.22 6.16 -21.65
C LEU A 3 7.51 5.32 -20.41
N ALA A 4 8.64 5.60 -19.75
CA ALA A 4 8.94 5.04 -18.44
C ALA A 4 8.69 6.09 -17.37
N TYR A 5 8.12 5.68 -16.24
CA TYR A 5 7.86 6.55 -15.10
C TYR A 5 8.11 5.82 -13.77
N VAL A 6 8.36 6.58 -12.72
CA VAL A 6 8.48 6.09 -11.35
C VAL A 6 7.44 6.76 -10.46
N LEU A 7 7.04 6.07 -9.40
CA LEU A 7 5.99 6.47 -8.47
C LEU A 7 6.49 6.29 -7.04
N GLY A 8 6.17 7.22 -6.17
CA GLY A 8 6.39 7.10 -4.74
C GLY A 8 5.21 7.70 -4.00
N GLY A 9 4.77 7.06 -2.92
CA GLY A 9 3.67 7.52 -2.10
C GLY A 9 3.87 7.15 -0.64
N TYR A 10 3.55 8.08 0.25
CA TYR A 10 3.51 7.85 1.68
C TYR A 10 2.07 7.96 2.16
N SER A 11 1.65 7.04 3.02
CA SER A 11 0.31 7.01 3.60
C SER A 11 0.40 6.94 5.12
N TRP A 12 -0.42 7.74 5.79
CA TRP A 12 -0.64 7.67 7.23
C TRP A 12 -2.13 7.48 7.49
N GLN A 13 -2.46 6.51 8.34
CA GLN A 13 -3.81 6.12 8.72
C GLN A 13 -3.91 6.06 10.23
N HIS A 14 -4.89 6.78 10.78
CA HIS A 14 -5.25 6.74 12.19
C HIS A 14 -6.54 5.93 12.32
N PHE A 15 -6.55 4.90 13.17
CA PHE A 15 -7.72 4.07 13.42
C PHE A 15 -8.24 4.32 14.82
N ASP A 16 -9.41 4.96 14.91
CA ASP A 16 -10.19 5.08 16.14
C ASP A 16 -11.28 4.00 16.17
N LEU A 17 -11.14 2.97 17.01
CA LEU A 17 -12.20 1.99 17.23
C LEU A 17 -12.96 2.31 18.54
N ASN A 18 -14.07 3.04 18.39
CA ASN A 18 -14.98 3.32 19.48
C ASN A 18 -15.95 2.13 19.68
N ALA A 19 -15.77 1.38 20.77
CA ALA A 19 -16.69 0.33 21.20
C ALA A 19 -17.51 0.79 22.40
N SER A 20 -18.85 0.80 22.27
CA SER A 20 -19.75 1.12 23.37
C SER A 20 -19.62 0.10 24.52
N SER A 21 -19.54 0.62 25.77
CA SER A 21 -19.41 -0.10 27.05
C SER A 21 -20.09 -1.48 27.13
N PRO A 22 -19.48 -2.47 27.82
CA PRO A 22 -18.58 -2.31 28.98
C PRO A 22 -17.07 -2.38 28.67
N ILE A 23 -16.65 -2.37 27.41
CA ILE A 23 -15.28 -2.77 27.05
C ILE A 23 -14.27 -1.59 27.03
N GLY A 24 -14.72 -0.32 27.05
CA GLY A 24 -13.83 0.86 27.02
C GLY A 24 -13.09 1.01 25.68
N ASP A 25 -12.43 2.14 25.42
CA ASP A 25 -11.68 2.39 24.18
C ASP A 25 -10.65 1.27 23.96
N ILE A 26 -10.88 0.44 22.94
CA ILE A 26 -10.18 -0.85 22.84
C ILE A 26 -8.83 -0.67 22.14
N LEU A 27 -8.72 0.13 21.07
CA LEU A 27 -7.48 0.26 20.29
C LEU A 27 -7.43 1.59 19.50
N ASP A 28 -6.54 2.49 19.92
CA ASP A 28 -6.04 3.59 19.08
C ASP A 28 -4.74 3.14 18.43
N TRP A 29 -4.70 3.07 17.09
CA TRP A 29 -3.47 2.70 16.40
C TRP A 29 -3.17 3.56 15.17
N ASP A 30 -1.96 4.12 15.16
CA ASP A 30 -1.37 4.85 14.05
C ASP A 30 -0.58 3.93 13.12
N SER A 31 -1.10 3.74 11.89
CA SER A 31 -0.43 2.98 10.85
C SER A 31 0.19 3.92 9.81
N SER A 32 1.51 3.86 9.66
CA SER A 32 2.22 4.54 8.58
C SER A 32 2.79 3.53 7.58
N GLY A 33 2.78 3.89 6.31
CA GLY A 33 3.27 3.03 5.24
C GLY A 33 3.83 3.82 4.07
N PHE A 34 4.81 3.24 3.38
CA PHE A 34 5.34 3.81 2.16
C PHE A 34 5.17 2.83 0.99
N SER A 35 5.07 3.41 -0.20
CA SER A 35 5.02 2.66 -1.44
C SER A 35 5.93 3.32 -2.46
N VAL A 36 6.62 2.50 -3.23
CA VAL A 36 7.49 2.92 -4.31
C VAL A 36 7.27 1.98 -5.48
N GLY A 37 7.25 2.51 -6.70
CA GLY A 37 6.98 1.73 -7.88
C GLY A 37 7.50 2.40 -9.13
N GLY A 38 7.31 1.71 -10.24
CA GLY A 38 7.58 2.24 -11.56
C GLY A 38 6.74 1.54 -12.60
N GLY A 39 6.54 2.23 -13.72
CA GLY A 39 5.72 1.75 -14.80
C GLY A 39 6.29 2.10 -16.16
N LEU A 40 5.84 1.31 -17.13
CA LEU A 40 6.10 1.49 -18.53
C LEU A 40 4.74 1.61 -19.22
N GLU A 41 4.57 2.67 -19.98
CA GLU A 41 3.37 2.89 -20.78
C GLU A 41 3.75 2.91 -22.26
N THR A 42 3.07 2.12 -23.08
CA THR A 42 3.31 2.02 -24.51
C THR A 42 2.05 2.35 -25.30
N ALA A 43 2.13 3.37 -26.15
CA ALA A 43 1.07 3.69 -27.10
C ALA A 43 1.13 2.66 -28.25
N MET A 44 0.13 1.77 -28.31
CA MET A 44 0.01 0.76 -29.37
C MET A 44 -0.66 1.34 -30.62
N SER A 45 -1.64 2.23 -30.45
CA SER A 45 -2.35 2.91 -31.53
C SER A 45 -2.67 4.36 -31.13
N SER A 46 -3.12 5.19 -32.07
CA SER A 46 -3.52 6.59 -31.80
C SER A 46 -4.60 6.76 -30.73
N ASN A 47 -5.34 5.70 -30.42
CA ASN A 47 -6.43 5.69 -29.45
C ASN A 47 -6.20 4.71 -28.29
N VAL A 48 -5.14 3.90 -28.33
CA VAL A 48 -4.95 2.80 -27.37
C VAL A 48 -3.55 2.85 -26.79
N THR A 49 -3.50 2.89 -25.47
CA THR A 49 -2.27 2.90 -24.69
C THR A 49 -2.30 1.79 -23.67
N VAL A 50 -1.29 0.95 -23.63
CA VAL A 50 -1.16 -0.14 -22.66
C VAL A 50 -0.09 0.23 -21.65
N GLY A 51 -0.36 0.02 -20.37
CA GLY A 51 0.56 0.29 -19.27
C GLY A 51 0.81 -0.96 -18.44
N LEU A 52 2.06 -1.13 -18.02
CA LEU A 52 2.48 -2.07 -16.99
C LEU A 52 3.07 -1.26 -15.85
N GLU A 53 2.65 -1.55 -14.63
CA GLU A 53 3.14 -0.91 -13.43
C GLU A 53 3.50 -1.97 -12.40
N TYR A 54 4.65 -1.80 -11.77
CA TYR A 54 5.12 -2.60 -10.67
C TYR A 54 5.30 -1.71 -9.46
N ARG A 55 4.62 -2.05 -8.36
CA ARG A 55 4.68 -1.29 -7.12
C ARG A 55 5.05 -2.20 -5.96
N TYR A 56 6.07 -1.77 -5.25
CA TYR A 56 6.49 -2.31 -3.96
C TYR A 56 5.90 -1.45 -2.84
N SER A 57 5.11 -2.05 -1.98
CA SER A 57 4.56 -1.39 -0.79
C SER A 57 5.12 -2.05 0.46
N GLN A 58 5.74 -1.26 1.32
CA GLN A 58 6.19 -1.70 2.63
C GLN A 58 5.46 -0.85 3.67
N PHE A 59 4.55 -1.49 4.38
CA PHE A 59 3.91 -0.88 5.53
C PHE A 59 4.89 -0.95 6.71
N SER A 60 5.11 0.18 7.37
CA SER A 60 6.02 0.23 8.51
C SER A 60 5.40 -0.50 9.69
N LYS A 61 6.28 -1.24 10.36
CA LYS A 61 6.12 -2.03 11.58
C LYS A 61 5.02 -1.49 12.50
N ASN A 62 4.08 -2.36 12.87
CA ASN A 62 3.46 -2.23 14.17
C ASN A 62 4.12 -3.20 15.13
N ASP A 63 4.73 -2.67 16.20
CA ASP A 63 5.21 -3.48 17.31
C ASP A 63 4.00 -3.94 18.13
N PHE A 64 3.33 -5.01 17.67
CA PHE A 64 2.23 -5.65 18.38
C PHE A 64 2.69 -6.39 19.65
N SER A 65 4.00 -6.44 19.91
CA SER A 65 4.63 -7.13 21.04
C SER A 65 4.44 -6.40 22.37
N SER A 66 4.42 -5.06 22.37
CA SER A 66 4.31 -4.28 23.61
C SER A 66 2.90 -4.27 24.22
N ASP A 67 1.87 -4.56 23.43
CA ASP A 67 0.47 -4.46 23.87
C ASP A 67 -0.07 -5.75 24.53
N ILE A 68 0.54 -6.91 24.23
CA ILE A 68 0.05 -8.24 24.68
C ILE A 68 1.03 -8.94 25.65
N GLY A 69 2.17 -8.31 25.98
CA GLY A 69 3.16 -8.89 26.91
C GLY A 69 3.79 -10.19 26.39
N ALA A 70 3.84 -10.38 25.07
CA ALA A 70 4.52 -11.49 24.42
C ALA A 70 6.01 -11.15 24.25
N PRO A 71 6.93 -12.14 24.27
CA PRO A 71 8.33 -11.88 24.00
C PRO A 71 8.51 -11.21 22.64
N ASP A 72 9.38 -10.20 22.62
CA ASP A 72 9.84 -9.53 21.40
C ASP A 72 10.22 -10.59 20.34
N ASP A 73 9.84 -10.32 19.08
CA ASP A 73 10.23 -11.10 17.89
C ASP A 73 9.35 -12.32 17.49
N SER A 74 8.18 -12.54 18.12
CA SER A 74 7.30 -13.67 17.73
C SER A 74 6.42 -13.42 16.49
N LEU A 75 6.14 -12.15 16.14
CA LEU A 75 5.23 -11.77 15.06
C LEU A 75 5.78 -10.63 14.19
N THR A 76 7.07 -10.66 13.89
CA THR A 76 7.71 -9.79 12.89
C THR A 76 7.36 -10.24 11.47
N SER A 77 6.07 -10.27 11.14
CA SER A 77 5.61 -10.41 9.76
C SER A 77 5.62 -9.03 9.11
N THR A 78 6.76 -8.62 8.55
CA THR A 78 6.81 -7.51 7.58
C THR A 78 5.99 -7.91 6.36
N PRO A 79 4.75 -7.41 6.19
CA PRO A 79 3.96 -7.78 5.03
C PRO A 79 4.43 -6.88 3.89
N SER A 80 5.46 -7.33 3.18
CA SER A 80 5.92 -6.70 1.94
C SER A 80 4.96 -7.10 0.83
N PHE A 81 4.24 -6.12 0.28
CA PHE A 81 3.29 -6.35 -0.81
C PHE A 81 3.94 -5.99 -2.15
N HIS A 82 3.97 -6.98 -3.05
CA HIS A 82 4.33 -6.77 -4.44
C HIS A 82 3.05 -6.70 -5.26
N THR A 83 2.75 -5.52 -5.80
CA THR A 83 1.57 -5.32 -6.65
C THR A 83 2.01 -5.13 -8.09
N VAL A 84 1.52 -5.99 -8.98
CA VAL A 84 1.67 -5.82 -10.42
C VAL A 84 0.34 -5.37 -11.00
N ARG A 85 0.35 -4.32 -11.81
CA ARG A 85 -0.83 -3.77 -12.48
C ARG A 85 -0.59 -3.72 -13.97
N ILE A 86 -1.56 -4.21 -14.72
CA ILE A 86 -1.59 -4.09 -16.18
C ILE A 86 -2.89 -3.36 -16.51
N GLY A 87 -2.78 -2.31 -17.33
CA GLY A 87 -3.92 -1.49 -17.72
C GLY A 87 -3.89 -1.17 -19.20
N ALA A 88 -5.07 -0.97 -19.78
CA ALA A 88 -5.22 -0.40 -21.11
C ALA A 88 -6.11 0.84 -21.02
N LYS A 89 -5.70 1.91 -21.67
CA LYS A 89 -6.40 3.18 -21.78
C LYS A 89 -6.88 3.32 -23.23
N TYR A 90 -8.16 3.58 -23.40
CA TYR A 90 -8.78 3.85 -24.69
C TYR A 90 -9.26 5.31 -24.72
N LYS A 91 -8.82 6.07 -25.72
CA LYS A 91 -9.26 7.46 -25.94
C LYS A 91 -10.49 7.44 -26.87
N PHE A 92 -11.66 7.67 -26.28
CA PHE A 92 -12.91 7.90 -27.02
C PHE A 92 -12.90 9.30 -27.65
N ASN A 93 -13.23 9.38 -28.93
CA ASN A 93 -13.36 10.62 -29.70
C ASN A 93 -14.70 10.62 -30.43
#